data_AF-A0A4Y7TCT5-F1
#
_entry.id   AF-A0A4Y7TCT5-F1
#
_cell.length_a   1.000
_cell.length_b   1.000
_cell.length_c   1.000
_cell.angle_alpha   90.00
_cell.angle_beta   90.00
_cell.angle_gamma   90.00
#
_symmetry.space_group_name_H-M   'P 1'
#
loop_
_entity.id
_entity.type
_entity.pdbx_description
1 polymer ?
#
loop_
_entity_poly.entity_id
_entity_poly.type
_entity_poly.pdbx_seq_one_letter_code
_entity_poly.pdbx_strand_id
1 'polypeptide(L)'
;MLRSVDGIKKVIEAVETSCARYLYDGLQSSRLPLLAGDVRPIDPSTIESVSALRKYLVSVKVPAHRNALSLLLNADHSLAVEQYRRKRYRDGSIIPANNRPCRYCPASTESELHALFECSGLESLVQRRGDFYQRVVDVFGSERLVERCSSDPLITFHYFLDHDDMGPILAKFVYDILAMFPLQLV
;
A
#
# COMPACT_ATOMS: atom_id res chain seq x y z
N MET A 1 -41.72 10.17 3.08
CA MET A 1 -40.67 9.42 3.81
C MET A 1 -40.04 10.22 4.94
N LEU A 2 -39.56 11.45 4.74
CA LEU A 2 -38.86 12.24 5.79
C LEU A 2 -39.76 12.89 6.88
N ARG A 3 -41.04 12.52 6.97
CA ARG A 3 -42.01 13.18 7.88
C ARG A 3 -42.15 12.48 9.23
N SER A 4 -41.39 11.41 9.48
CA SER A 4 -41.38 10.67 10.73
C SER A 4 -39.93 10.39 11.16
N VAL A 5 -39.72 10.22 12.47
CA VAL A 5 -38.41 9.85 13.03
C VAL A 5 -37.91 8.53 12.43
N ASP A 6 -38.81 7.55 12.23
CA ASP A 6 -38.50 6.27 11.57
C ASP A 6 -38.03 6.46 10.11
N GLY A 7 -38.70 7.35 9.37
CA GLY A 7 -38.31 7.66 7.99
C GLY A 7 -36.96 8.38 7.89
N ILE A 8 -36.61 9.21 8.87
CA ILE A 8 -35.29 9.85 8.95
C ILE A 8 -34.21 8.80 9.25
N LYS A 9 -34.44 7.88 10.20
CA LYS A 9 -33.49 6.80 10.52
C LYS A 9 -33.18 5.93 9.31
N LYS A 10 -34.20 5.51 8.56
CA LYS A 10 -34.03 4.72 7.32
C LYS A 10 -33.17 5.43 6.27
N VAL A 11 -33.29 6.75 6.15
CA VAL A 11 -32.47 7.53 5.22
C VAL A 11 -31.03 7.61 5.71
N ILE A 12 -30.80 7.79 7.02
CA ILE A 12 -29.44 7.76 7.60
C ILE A 12 -28.76 6.42 7.32
N GLU A 13 -29.42 5.30 7.64
CA GLU A 13 -28.90 3.95 7.39
C GLU A 13 -28.59 3.70 5.90
N ALA A 14 -29.47 4.18 5.01
CA ALA A 14 -29.27 4.07 3.56
C ALA A 14 -28.07 4.90 3.07
N VAL A 15 -27.86 6.09 3.62
CA VAL A 15 -26.70 6.94 3.33
C VAL A 15 -25.43 6.28 3.83
N GLU A 16 -25.40 5.79 5.06
CA GLU A 16 -24.24 5.08 5.63
C GLU A 16 -23.86 3.86 4.80
N THR A 17 -24.84 3.04 4.42
CA THR A 17 -24.63 1.88 3.54
C THR A 17 -24.10 2.30 2.16
N SER A 18 -24.63 3.39 1.59
CA SER A 18 -24.17 3.92 0.30
C SER A 18 -22.73 4.44 0.38
N CYS A 19 -22.36 5.12 1.48
CA CYS A 19 -21.00 5.58 1.73
C CYS A 19 -20.03 4.41 1.92
N ALA A 20 -20.44 3.39 2.67
CA ALA A 20 -19.63 2.19 2.89
C ALA A 20 -19.29 1.49 1.56
N ARG A 21 -20.31 1.29 0.71
CA ARG A 21 -20.13 0.73 -0.65
C ARG A 21 -19.21 1.58 -1.52
N TYR A 22 -19.40 2.89 -1.53
CA TYR A 22 -18.55 3.79 -2.31
C TYR A 22 -17.07 3.66 -1.93
N LEU A 23 -16.78 3.60 -0.63
CA LEU A 23 -15.40 3.40 -0.14
C LEU A 23 -14.87 2.01 -0.50
N TYR A 24 -15.70 0.96 -0.33
CA TYR A 24 -15.33 -0.41 -0.69
C TYR A 24 -14.99 -0.54 -2.18
N ASP A 25 -15.82 0.00 -3.07
CA ASP A 25 -15.57 -0.01 -4.51
C ASP A 25 -14.27 0.72 -4.86
N GLY A 26 -13.97 1.82 -4.15
CA GLY A 26 -12.69 2.51 -4.24
C GLY A 26 -11.50 1.63 -3.83
N LEU A 27 -11.65 0.81 -2.79
CA LEU A 27 -10.63 -0.16 -2.38
C LEU A 27 -10.43 -1.26 -3.42
N GLN A 28 -11.46 -1.69 -4.14
CA GLN A 28 -11.34 -2.69 -5.22
C GLN A 28 -10.65 -2.16 -6.49
N SER A 29 -10.30 -0.88 -6.51
CA SER A 29 -9.57 -0.27 -7.61
C SER A 29 -8.17 -0.88 -7.78
N SER A 30 -7.78 -1.12 -9.04
CA SER A 30 -6.40 -1.48 -9.40
C SER A 30 -5.35 -0.42 -9.02
N ARG A 31 -5.78 0.76 -8.58
CA ARG A 31 -4.92 1.82 -8.04
C ARG A 31 -4.36 1.50 -6.67
N LEU A 32 -5.06 0.72 -5.85
CA LEU A 32 -4.68 0.54 -4.44
C LEU A 32 -4.30 -0.91 -4.13
N PRO A 33 -3.36 -1.53 -4.87
CA PRO A 33 -3.08 -2.96 -4.73
C PRO A 33 -2.63 -3.33 -3.30
N LEU A 34 -2.02 -2.39 -2.56
CA LEU A 34 -1.57 -2.60 -1.18
C LEU A 34 -2.63 -2.28 -0.11
N LEU A 35 -3.78 -1.71 -0.48
CA LEU A 35 -4.95 -1.59 0.42
C LEU A 35 -6.03 -2.62 0.08
N ALA A 36 -6.11 -3.01 -1.19
CA ALA A 36 -6.98 -4.03 -1.76
C ALA A 36 -6.43 -5.43 -1.48
N GLY A 37 -6.36 -5.82 -0.21
CA GLY A 37 -5.94 -7.16 0.18
C GLY A 37 -7.13 -8.01 0.61
N ASP A 38 -7.33 -9.16 -0.04
CA ASP A 38 -8.23 -10.26 0.40
C ASP A 38 -7.86 -10.82 1.79
N VAL A 39 -6.78 -10.31 2.39
CA VAL A 39 -6.28 -10.72 3.70
C VAL A 39 -7.24 -10.35 4.83
N ARG A 40 -8.17 -9.40 4.61
CA ARG A 40 -9.19 -9.05 5.60
C ARG A 40 -10.60 -9.09 5.04
N PRO A 41 -11.54 -9.78 5.73
CA PRO A 41 -12.95 -9.67 5.39
C PRO A 41 -13.42 -8.25 5.70
N ILE A 42 -13.71 -7.48 4.66
CA ILE A 42 -14.35 -6.18 4.75
C ILE A 42 -15.81 -6.37 4.36
N ASP A 43 -16.72 -6.13 5.29
CA ASP A 43 -18.14 -5.99 5.02
C ASP A 43 -18.42 -4.64 4.34
N PRO A 44 -18.91 -4.61 3.09
CA PRO A 44 -19.19 -3.37 2.35
C PRO A 44 -20.50 -2.70 2.80
N SER A 45 -21.28 -3.31 3.69
CA SER A 45 -22.56 -2.77 4.16
C SER A 45 -22.43 -1.82 5.37
N THR A 46 -21.29 -1.86 6.07
CA THR A 46 -21.06 -1.09 7.30
C THR A 46 -19.88 -0.14 7.16
N ILE A 47 -20.06 1.11 7.61
CA ILE A 47 -19.02 2.13 7.48
C ILE A 47 -17.82 1.81 8.36
N GLU A 48 -18.05 1.26 9.55
CA GLU A 48 -17.03 0.89 10.54
C GLU A 48 -16.06 -0.16 9.98
N SER A 49 -16.58 -1.10 9.18
CA SER A 49 -15.81 -2.14 8.53
C SER A 49 -14.86 -1.57 7.49
N VAL A 50 -15.35 -0.69 6.60
CA VAL A 50 -14.54 -0.10 5.52
C VAL A 50 -13.61 1.01 6.01
N SER A 51 -13.98 1.71 7.10
CA SER A 51 -13.24 2.85 7.66
C SER A 51 -12.45 2.50 8.92
N ALA A 52 -12.25 1.22 9.22
CA ALA A 52 -11.53 0.78 10.39
C ALA A 52 -10.12 1.38 10.46
N LEU A 53 -9.75 1.90 11.65
CA LEU A 53 -8.43 2.45 11.88
C LEU A 53 -7.38 1.35 11.69
N ARG A 54 -6.43 1.58 10.77
CA ARG A 54 -5.35 0.63 10.49
C ARG A 54 -4.31 0.65 11.61
N LYS A 55 -3.88 -0.52 12.08
CA LYS A 55 -2.92 -0.67 13.19
C LYS A 55 -1.64 0.14 13.01
N TYR A 56 -1.11 0.22 11.79
CA TYR A 56 0.10 0.97 11.49
C TYR A 56 0.00 2.47 11.85
N LEU A 57 -1.21 3.05 11.83
CA LEU A 57 -1.40 4.45 12.22
C LEU A 57 -1.12 4.67 13.70
N VAL A 58 -1.28 3.62 14.52
CA VAL A 58 -1.02 3.64 15.96
C VAL A 58 0.38 3.15 16.29
N SER A 59 0.85 2.06 15.66
CA SER A 59 2.16 1.46 15.97
C SER A 59 3.34 2.29 15.45
N VAL A 60 3.21 2.92 14.28
CA VAL A 60 4.28 3.74 13.69
C VAL A 60 4.32 5.13 14.34
N LYS A 61 5.23 5.30 15.29
CA LYS A 61 5.38 6.56 16.06
C LYS A 61 6.09 7.67 15.30
N VAL A 62 7.06 7.33 14.44
CA VAL A 62 7.84 8.31 13.67
C VAL A 62 6.97 8.91 12.56
N PRO A 63 6.68 10.23 12.57
CA PRO A 63 5.75 10.84 11.61
C PRO A 63 6.20 10.68 10.15
N ALA A 64 7.50 10.83 9.86
CA ALA A 64 8.03 10.70 8.50
C ALA A 64 7.82 9.29 7.93
N HIS A 65 8.06 8.25 8.73
CA HIS A 65 7.85 6.86 8.32
C HIS A 65 6.37 6.56 8.10
N ARG A 66 5.50 7.01 9.02
CA ARG A 66 4.05 6.85 8.88
C ARG A 66 3.54 7.56 7.62
N ASN A 67 4.02 8.77 7.36
CA ASN A 67 3.66 9.51 6.16
C ASN A 67 4.08 8.77 4.88
N ALA A 68 5.33 8.30 4.81
CA ALA A 68 5.82 7.53 3.65
C ALA A 68 4.99 6.27 3.40
N LEU A 69 4.67 5.51 4.47
CA LEU A 69 3.81 4.34 4.37
C LEU A 69 2.39 4.70 3.92
N SER A 70 1.80 5.77 4.45
CA SER A 70 0.48 6.24 4.02
C SER A 70 0.48 6.69 2.55
N LEU A 71 1.52 7.39 2.09
CA LEU A 71 1.65 7.78 0.68
C LEU A 71 1.78 6.56 -0.24
N LEU A 72 2.57 5.56 0.17
CA LEU A 72 2.69 4.29 -0.55
C LEU A 72 1.33 3.60 -0.68
N LEU A 73 0.62 3.41 0.43
CA LEU A 73 -0.67 2.71 0.47
C LEU A 73 -1.75 3.42 -0.36
N ASN A 74 -1.76 4.75 -0.39
CA ASN A 74 -2.77 5.55 -1.09
C ASN A 74 -2.41 5.87 -2.56
N ALA A 75 -1.36 5.24 -3.09
CA ALA A 75 -0.91 5.46 -4.46
C ALA A 75 -0.63 6.97 -4.72
N ASP A 76 0.08 7.59 -3.76
CA ASP A 76 0.54 8.98 -3.81
C ASP A 76 2.05 9.08 -3.54
N HIS A 77 2.81 8.23 -4.22
CA HIS A 77 4.26 8.13 -4.10
C HIS A 77 4.96 8.40 -5.44
N SER A 78 6.29 8.41 -5.38
CA SER A 78 7.19 8.79 -6.47
C SER A 78 7.53 7.67 -7.44
N LEU A 79 7.00 6.45 -7.24
CA LEU A 79 7.32 5.30 -8.10
C LEU A 79 6.68 5.44 -9.49
N ALA A 80 7.32 4.86 -10.51
CA ALA A 80 6.92 5.01 -11.90
C ALA A 80 5.50 4.48 -12.14
N VAL A 81 5.07 3.42 -11.45
CA VAL A 81 3.69 2.92 -11.54
C VAL A 81 2.67 4.05 -11.31
N GLU A 82 2.93 4.97 -10.39
CA GLU A 82 2.05 6.09 -10.08
C GLU A 82 2.30 7.32 -10.94
N GLN A 83 3.57 7.65 -11.18
CA GLN A 83 3.95 8.80 -12.01
C GLN A 83 3.42 8.67 -13.44
N TYR A 84 3.51 7.48 -14.03
CA TYR A 84 3.02 7.22 -15.39
C TYR A 84 1.50 7.05 -15.44
N ARG A 85 0.82 6.68 -14.34
CA ARG A 85 -0.65 6.62 -14.32
C ARG A 85 -1.30 7.99 -14.59
N ARG A 86 -0.64 9.06 -14.13
CA ARG A 86 -1.10 10.45 -14.31
C ARG A 86 -0.77 11.00 -15.70
N LYS A 87 0.06 10.28 -16.47
CA LYS A 87 0.45 10.64 -17.84
C LYS A 87 -0.41 9.92 -18.87
N ARG A 88 -0.38 10.43 -20.10
CA ARG A 88 -1.03 9.86 -21.27
C ARG A 88 -0.02 9.79 -22.41
N TYR A 89 -0.25 8.87 -23.34
CA TYR A 89 0.43 8.91 -24.62
C TYR A 89 -0.02 10.15 -25.42
N ARG A 90 0.67 10.43 -26.52
CA ARG A 90 0.37 11.59 -27.39
C ARG A 90 -1.05 11.54 -27.97
N ASP A 91 -1.59 10.34 -28.14
CA ASP A 91 -2.95 10.09 -28.62
C ASP A 91 -4.02 10.20 -27.51
N GLY A 92 -3.61 10.52 -26.27
CA GLY A 92 -4.51 10.63 -25.11
C GLY A 92 -4.80 9.31 -24.40
N SER A 93 -4.28 8.17 -24.88
CA SER A 93 -4.51 6.86 -24.26
C SER A 93 -3.72 6.70 -22.94
N ILE A 94 -4.25 5.86 -22.04
CA ILE A 94 -3.64 5.56 -20.73
C ILE A 94 -2.40 4.70 -20.93
N ILE A 95 -1.34 5.00 -20.19
CA ILE A 95 -0.13 4.17 -20.16
C ILE A 95 -0.40 2.91 -19.34
N PRO A 96 -0.39 1.70 -19.94
CA PRO A 96 -0.61 0.44 -19.23
C PRO A 96 0.39 0.24 -18.09
N ALA A 97 -0.01 -0.48 -17.03
CA ALA A 97 0.86 -0.72 -15.87
C ALA A 97 2.18 -1.42 -16.25
N ASN A 98 2.11 -2.40 -17.16
CA ASN A 98 3.26 -3.13 -17.70
C ASN A 98 4.20 -2.31 -18.60
N ASN A 99 3.83 -1.06 -18.92
CA ASN A 99 4.63 -0.11 -19.70
C ASN A 99 5.14 1.05 -18.83
N ARG A 100 5.35 0.81 -17.53
CA ARG A 100 5.83 1.81 -16.56
C ARG A 100 7.19 1.34 -16.01
N PRO A 101 8.26 1.38 -16.83
CA PRO A 101 9.52 0.69 -16.55
C PRO A 101 10.18 1.15 -15.26
N CYS A 102 10.93 0.23 -14.64
CA CYS A 102 11.79 0.54 -13.51
C CYS A 102 12.90 1.51 -13.94
N ARG A 103 13.18 2.48 -13.08
CA ARG A 103 14.24 3.47 -13.30
C ARG A 103 15.64 2.91 -13.11
N TYR A 104 15.78 1.83 -12.33
CA TYR A 104 17.09 1.32 -11.93
C TYR A 104 17.44 -0.04 -12.50
N CYS A 105 16.46 -0.86 -12.91
CA CYS A 105 16.73 -2.16 -13.48
C CYS A 105 15.89 -2.42 -14.73
N PRO A 106 16.17 -3.49 -15.51
CA PRO A 106 15.43 -3.82 -16.74
C PRO A 106 13.98 -4.29 -16.55
N ALA A 107 13.42 -4.22 -15.34
CA ALA A 107 12.05 -4.64 -15.09
C ALA A 107 11.06 -3.75 -15.86
N SER A 108 10.05 -4.39 -16.46
CA SER A 108 9.02 -3.69 -17.25
C SER A 108 8.11 -2.79 -16.42
N THR A 109 8.05 -3.01 -15.10
CA THR A 109 7.17 -2.28 -14.18
C THR A 109 7.89 -1.90 -12.88
N GLU A 110 7.91 -0.61 -12.55
CA GLU A 110 8.28 -0.10 -11.23
C GLU A 110 7.06 -0.09 -10.28
N SER A 111 6.62 -1.26 -9.85
CA SER A 111 5.56 -1.37 -8.83
C SER A 111 6.11 -1.13 -7.42
N GLU A 112 5.21 -0.96 -6.45
CA GLU A 112 5.52 -0.86 -5.04
C GLU A 112 6.26 -2.10 -4.55
N LEU A 113 5.74 -3.28 -4.87
CA LEU A 113 6.35 -4.57 -4.49
C LEU A 113 7.70 -4.77 -5.18
N HIS A 114 7.83 -4.36 -6.44
CA HIS A 114 9.11 -4.40 -7.15
C HIS A 114 10.15 -3.53 -6.44
N ALA A 115 9.81 -2.26 -6.18
CA ALA A 115 10.72 -1.31 -5.53
C ALA A 115 11.16 -1.77 -4.14
N LEU A 116 10.24 -2.33 -3.35
CA LEU A 116 10.51 -2.81 -1.99
C LEU A 116 11.29 -4.14 -2.00
N PHE A 117 10.83 -5.15 -2.72
CA PHE A 117 11.27 -6.53 -2.50
C PHE A 117 12.14 -7.12 -3.61
N GLU A 118 12.15 -6.55 -4.81
CA GLU A 118 12.75 -7.20 -5.97
C GLU A 118 13.87 -6.38 -6.63
N CYS A 119 13.75 -5.05 -6.62
CA CYS A 119 14.62 -4.19 -7.38
C CYS A 119 16.09 -4.39 -6.97
N SER A 120 16.92 -4.71 -7.95
CA SER A 120 18.36 -4.95 -7.81
C SER A 120 19.20 -3.93 -8.58
N GLY A 121 18.56 -2.88 -9.09
CA GLY A 121 19.21 -1.87 -9.95
C GLY A 121 20.20 -0.95 -9.23
N LEU A 122 20.14 -0.90 -7.90
CA LEU A 122 21.08 -0.17 -7.05
C LEU A 122 21.57 -1.09 -5.94
N GLU A 123 22.90 -1.13 -5.72
CA GLU A 123 23.50 -1.91 -4.62
C GLU A 123 22.96 -1.47 -3.26
N SER A 124 22.75 -0.17 -3.07
CA SER A 124 22.16 0.38 -1.85
C SER A 124 20.72 -0.09 -1.61
N LEU A 125 19.92 -0.39 -2.65
CA LEU A 125 18.58 -0.95 -2.48
C LEU A 125 18.67 -2.39 -1.97
N VAL A 126 19.59 -3.17 -2.54
CA VAL A 126 19.85 -4.55 -2.12
C VAL A 126 20.32 -4.58 -0.67
N GLN A 127 21.23 -3.68 -0.29
CA GLN A 127 21.71 -3.55 1.09
C GLN A 127 20.57 -3.20 2.05
N ARG A 128 19.75 -2.19 1.73
CA ARG A 128 18.62 -1.78 2.57
C ARG A 128 17.59 -2.90 2.76
N ARG A 129 17.35 -3.69 1.72
CA ARG A 129 16.50 -4.88 1.81
C ARG A 129 17.11 -5.98 2.68
N GLY A 130 18.42 -6.17 2.59
CA GLY A 130 19.17 -7.05 3.50
C GLY A 130 19.04 -6.62 4.97
N ASP A 131 19.28 -5.33 5.26
CA ASP A 131 19.11 -4.75 6.59
C ASP A 131 17.68 -4.96 7.12
N PHE A 132 16.68 -4.77 6.26
CA PHE A 132 15.28 -4.99 6.59
C PHE A 132 15.00 -6.44 6.97
N TYR A 133 15.42 -7.42 6.16
CA TYR A 133 15.20 -8.83 6.47
C TYR A 133 15.99 -9.29 7.69
N GLN A 134 17.20 -8.78 7.91
CA GLN A 134 17.93 -9.04 9.14
C GLN A 134 17.12 -8.57 10.36
N ARG A 135 16.52 -7.38 10.27
CA ARG A 135 15.68 -6.86 11.35
C ARG A 135 14.41 -7.69 11.58
N VAL A 136 13.83 -8.25 10.52
CA VAL A 136 12.72 -9.21 10.62
C VAL A 136 13.16 -10.45 11.39
N VAL A 137 14.33 -11.02 11.07
CA VAL A 137 14.89 -12.18 11.79
C VAL A 137 15.12 -11.85 13.26
N ASP A 138 15.69 -10.69 13.57
CA ASP A 138 15.96 -10.29 14.96
C ASP A 138 14.69 -10.21 15.82
N VAL A 139 13.56 -9.82 15.23
CA VAL A 139 12.28 -9.65 15.93
C VAL A 139 11.55 -10.97 16.10
N PHE A 140 11.54 -11.82 15.08
CA PHE A 140 10.80 -13.09 15.09
C PHE A 140 11.64 -14.30 15.52
N GLY A 141 12.96 -14.17 15.57
CA GLY A 141 13.90 -15.25 15.90
C GLY A 141 13.88 -16.40 14.90
N SER A 142 13.43 -16.18 13.65
CA SER A 142 13.26 -17.25 12.66
C SER A 142 13.57 -16.83 11.23
N GLU A 143 14.63 -17.40 10.66
CA GLU A 143 14.96 -17.27 9.23
C GLU A 143 13.88 -17.90 8.32
N ARG A 144 13.19 -18.95 8.80
CA ARG A 144 12.10 -19.60 8.07
C ARG A 144 10.93 -18.66 7.76
N LEU A 145 10.74 -17.63 8.58
CA LEU A 145 9.72 -16.63 8.32
C LEU A 145 10.11 -15.77 7.11
N VAL A 146 11.38 -15.40 6.98
CA VAL A 146 11.90 -14.63 5.84
C VAL A 146 11.77 -15.43 4.54
N GLU A 147 12.06 -16.73 4.58
CA GLU A 147 11.89 -17.62 3.43
C GLU A 147 10.42 -17.67 2.97
N ARG A 148 9.47 -17.79 3.90
CA ARG A 148 8.04 -17.76 3.59
C ARG A 148 7.58 -16.39 3.07
N CYS A 149 8.16 -15.32 3.60
CA CYS A 149 7.90 -13.96 3.15
C CYS A 149 8.45 -13.68 1.73
N SER A 150 9.25 -14.58 1.17
CA SER A 150 9.82 -14.41 -0.17
C SER A 150 8.93 -15.01 -1.28
N SER A 151 7.90 -15.80 -0.94
CA SER A 151 7.08 -16.47 -1.96
C SER A 151 5.97 -15.59 -2.54
N ASP A 152 5.41 -14.68 -1.74
CA ASP A 152 4.40 -13.71 -2.18
C ASP A 152 4.67 -12.36 -1.50
N PRO A 153 5.22 -11.38 -2.23
CA PRO A 153 5.53 -10.06 -1.69
C PRO A 153 4.30 -9.29 -1.19
N LEU A 154 3.11 -9.51 -1.76
CA LEU A 154 1.89 -8.81 -1.36
C LEU A 154 1.39 -9.34 -0.01
N ILE A 155 1.28 -10.67 0.11
CA ILE A 155 0.88 -11.31 1.38
C ILE A 155 1.87 -10.92 2.48
N THR A 156 3.16 -10.91 2.16
CA THR A 156 4.24 -10.51 3.06
C THR A 156 4.10 -9.07 3.54
N PHE A 157 3.85 -8.15 2.61
CA PHE A 157 3.64 -6.75 2.93
C PHE A 157 2.46 -6.59 3.91
N HIS A 158 1.33 -7.25 3.64
CA HIS A 158 0.17 -7.21 4.53
C HIS A 158 0.44 -7.84 5.90
N TYR A 159 1.15 -8.97 5.95
CA TYR A 159 1.54 -9.62 7.19
C TYR A 159 2.36 -8.67 8.09
N PHE A 160 3.37 -7.99 7.52
CA PHE A 160 4.17 -7.02 8.27
C PHE A 160 3.39 -5.76 8.66
N LEU A 161 2.46 -5.29 7.80
CA LEU A 161 1.63 -4.12 8.07
C LEU A 161 0.71 -4.33 9.28
N ASP A 162 0.27 -5.57 9.52
CA ASP A 162 -0.72 -5.93 10.54
C ASP A 162 -0.16 -6.42 11.88
N HIS A 163 1.16 -6.59 11.93
CA HIS A 163 1.87 -6.99 13.14
C HIS A 163 2.45 -5.76 13.86
N ASP A 164 2.15 -5.62 15.15
CA ASP A 164 2.44 -4.39 15.90
C ASP A 164 3.93 -4.06 15.96
N ASP A 165 4.78 -5.08 16.11
CA ASP A 165 6.23 -4.95 16.12
C ASP A 165 6.83 -4.68 14.73
N MET A 166 6.16 -5.12 13.66
CA MET A 166 6.68 -5.01 12.30
C MET A 166 6.25 -3.75 11.57
N GLY A 167 5.07 -3.20 11.90
CA GLY A 167 4.60 -1.95 11.31
C GLY A 167 5.65 -0.83 11.32
N PRO A 168 6.32 -0.54 12.46
CA PRO A 168 7.40 0.44 12.54
C PRO A 168 8.62 0.12 11.66
N ILE A 169 9.00 -1.16 11.58
CA ILE A 169 10.15 -1.63 10.80
C ILE A 169 9.85 -1.50 9.31
N LEU A 170 8.67 -1.97 8.87
CA LEU A 170 8.18 -1.82 7.51
C LEU A 170 8.08 -0.34 7.12
N ALA A 171 7.52 0.51 7.99
CA ALA A 171 7.35 1.93 7.69
C ALA A 171 8.70 2.64 7.51
N LYS A 172 9.70 2.32 8.33
CA LYS A 172 11.07 2.83 8.15
C LYS A 172 11.65 2.34 6.82
N PHE A 173 11.50 1.06 6.52
CA PHE A 173 11.99 0.48 5.26
C PHE A 173 11.35 1.15 4.04
N VAL A 174 10.03 1.35 4.05
CA VAL A 174 9.30 2.07 3.00
C VAL A 174 9.83 3.50 2.86
N TYR A 175 10.05 4.21 3.97
CA TYR A 175 10.61 5.55 3.95
C TYR A 175 12.01 5.58 3.28
N ASP A 176 12.89 4.66 3.69
CA ASP A 176 14.24 4.57 3.14
C ASP A 176 14.23 4.25 1.64
N ILE A 177 13.39 3.31 1.20
CA ILE A 177 13.26 2.93 -0.21
C ILE A 177 12.69 4.09 -1.02
N LEU A 178 11.59 4.72 -0.60
CA LEU A 178 11.00 5.83 -1.36
C LEU A 178 11.95 7.03 -1.49
N ALA A 179 12.79 7.29 -0.49
CA ALA A 179 13.83 8.32 -0.58
C ALA A 179 14.85 8.05 -1.70
N MET A 180 15.06 6.78 -2.06
CA MET A 180 15.94 6.37 -3.16
C MET A 180 15.28 6.46 -4.53
N PHE A 181 13.96 6.66 -4.58
CA PHE A 181 13.16 6.80 -5.80
C PHE A 181 12.54 8.21 -5.88
N PRO A 182 13.32 9.30 -5.99
CA PRO A 182 12.79 10.66 -5.89
C PRO A 182 11.77 10.99 -6.98
N LEU A 183 10.88 11.95 -6.72
CA LEU A 183 9.98 12.48 -7.76
C LEU A 183 10.80 13.00 -8.93
N GLN A 184 10.48 12.52 -10.14
CA GLN A 184 11.02 13.13 -11.35
C GLN A 184 10.15 14.35 -11.67
N LEU A 185 10.73 15.54 -11.54
CA LEU A 185 10.16 16.73 -12.17
C LEU A 185 10.28 16.51 -13.68
N VAL A 186 9.15 16.22 -14.32
CA VAL A 186 9.03 16.13 -15.79
C VAL A 186 8.24 17.32 -16.26
#